data_AF-A0A1Y6H3A7-F1
#
_entry.id   AF-A0A1Y6H3A7-F1
#
_cell.length_a   1.000
_cell.length_b   1.000
_cell.length_c   1.000
_cell.angle_alpha   90.00
_cell.angle_beta   90.00
_cell.angle_gamma   90.00
#
_symmetry.space_group_name_H-M   'P 1'
#
loop_
_entity.id
_entity.type
_entity.pdbx_description
1 polymer ?
#
loop_
_entity_poly.entity_id
_entity_poly.type
_entity_poly.pdbx_seq_one_letter_code
_entity_poly.pdbx_strand_id
1 'polypeptide(L)'
;MADTRPPVRAEFAAFEHADWHGLQHGPCVVYLLAHAQREAFYIDTATGLSDIEKTRRRIILQQQATLPEKRMVPLLLVWFEPCSDPAFASARAKQLRRWPHAWQRRLVATLNPAWVDLNAYALGFPGVLPQVGERHAVCGDLRISEDEQGT
;
A
#
# COMPACT_ATOMS: atom_id res chain seq x y z
N MET A 1 29.36 -4.28 0.68
CA MET A 1 28.04 -3.84 0.18
C MET A 1 27.27 -3.34 1.37
N ALA A 2 27.23 -2.01 1.57
CA ALA A 2 26.46 -1.42 2.66
C ALA A 2 24.99 -1.48 2.28
N ASP A 3 24.19 -2.12 3.14
CA ASP A 3 22.73 -2.04 3.12
C ASP A 3 22.35 -0.58 3.41
N THR A 4 22.23 0.24 2.37
CA THR A 4 21.78 1.63 2.47
C THR A 4 20.25 1.65 2.61
N ARG A 5 19.72 0.95 3.61
CA ARG A 5 18.37 1.23 4.08
C ARG A 5 18.43 2.52 4.89
N PRO A 6 17.64 3.56 4.56
CA PRO A 6 17.52 4.73 5.40
C PRO A 6 17.15 4.28 6.83
N PRO A 7 17.60 4.99 7.89
CA PRO A 7 17.27 4.62 9.25
C PRO A 7 15.76 4.45 9.36
N VAL A 8 15.32 3.27 9.77
CA VAL A 8 13.92 2.91 9.96
C VAL A 8 13.33 3.97 10.87
N ARG A 9 12.57 4.93 10.29
CA ARG A 9 11.81 5.89 11.10
C ARG A 9 10.97 5.03 12.05
N ALA A 10 10.84 5.38 13.33
CA ALA A 10 10.19 4.52 14.34
C ALA A 10 8.79 4.02 13.91
N GLU A 11 8.13 4.76 13.03
CA GLU A 11 6.87 4.42 12.35
C GLU A 11 6.91 3.13 11.48
N PHE A 12 8.11 2.63 11.13
CA PHE A 12 8.35 1.44 10.30
C PHE A 12 8.95 0.27 11.08
N ALA A 13 9.17 0.40 12.39
CA ALA A 13 9.78 -0.64 13.21
C ALA A 13 9.03 -1.99 13.10
N ALA A 14 7.70 -1.94 12.89
CA ALA A 14 6.87 -3.12 12.66
C ALA A 14 7.25 -3.94 11.41
N PHE A 15 7.95 -3.33 10.45
CA PHE A 15 8.30 -3.94 9.17
C PHE A 15 9.80 -4.17 8.97
N GLU A 16 10.63 -3.86 9.97
CA GLU A 16 12.09 -4.03 9.91
C GLU A 16 12.48 -5.49 9.64
N HIS A 17 11.73 -6.43 10.23
CA HIS A 17 11.97 -7.87 10.15
C HIS A 17 11.11 -8.57 9.08
N ALA A 18 10.37 -7.81 8.26
CA ALA A 18 9.56 -8.43 7.20
C ALA A 18 10.47 -8.93 6.07
N ASP A 19 10.26 -10.19 5.65
CA ASP A 19 10.93 -10.77 4.48
C ASP A 19 10.28 -10.26 3.19
N TRP A 20 10.57 -9.00 2.85
CA TRP A 20 10.04 -8.33 1.65
C TRP A 20 10.38 -9.06 0.35
N HIS A 21 11.51 -9.75 0.30
CA HIS A 21 11.93 -10.52 -0.87
C HIS A 21 11.12 -11.81 -1.00
N GLY A 22 10.95 -12.56 0.10
CA GLY A 22 10.06 -13.73 0.13
C GLY A 22 8.65 -13.38 -0.33
N LEU A 23 8.09 -12.29 0.21
CA LEU A 23 6.74 -11.80 -0.08
C LEU A 23 6.48 -11.43 -1.55
N GLN A 24 7.50 -11.26 -2.39
CA GLN A 24 7.30 -10.96 -3.83
C GLN A 24 6.68 -12.14 -4.58
N HIS A 25 7.05 -13.37 -4.21
CA HIS A 25 6.66 -14.59 -4.93
C HIS A 25 6.02 -15.69 -4.05
N GLY A 26 5.81 -15.45 -2.75
CA GLY A 26 4.97 -16.25 -1.84
C GLY A 26 5.10 -15.79 -0.37
N PRO A 27 4.29 -16.25 0.60
CA PRO A 27 3.06 -17.03 0.53
C PRO A 27 1.82 -16.14 0.24
N CYS A 28 0.62 -16.70 0.31
CA CYS A 28 -0.62 -15.93 0.17
C CYS A 28 -0.66 -14.79 1.20
N VAL A 29 -1.10 -13.60 0.81
CA VAL A 29 -1.22 -12.43 1.66
C VAL A 29 -2.65 -11.92 1.67
N VAL A 30 -3.10 -11.45 2.82
CA VAL A 30 -4.28 -10.58 2.91
C VAL A 30 -3.79 -9.15 2.93
N TYR A 31 -4.44 -8.26 2.18
CA TYR A 31 -3.99 -6.89 2.07
C TYR A 31 -5.14 -5.89 2.13
N LEU A 32 -4.80 -4.67 2.53
CA LEU A 32 -5.67 -3.50 2.57
C LEU A 32 -5.08 -2.42 1.67
N LEU A 33 -5.82 -2.01 0.64
CA LEU A 33 -5.55 -0.78 -0.10
C LEU A 33 -6.51 0.31 0.37
N ALA A 34 -6.00 1.53 0.50
CA ALA A 34 -6.78 2.68 0.87
C ALA A 34 -6.44 3.88 -0.02
N HIS A 35 -7.46 4.64 -0.38
CA HIS A 35 -7.30 5.98 -0.96
C HIS A 35 -7.52 7.10 0.07
N ALA A 36 -8.26 6.85 1.15
CA ALA A 36 -8.43 7.80 2.24
C ALA A 36 -8.66 7.07 3.56
N GLN A 37 -8.19 7.60 4.68
CA GLN A 37 -8.29 6.92 5.98
C GLN A 37 -9.74 6.76 6.46
N ARG A 38 -10.66 7.64 6.01
CA ARG A 38 -12.07 7.68 6.43
C ARG A 38 -13.01 6.99 5.44
N GLU A 39 -12.48 6.44 4.36
CA GLU A 39 -13.27 5.77 3.32
C GLU A 39 -13.01 4.28 3.29
N ALA A 40 -13.85 3.54 2.55
CA ALA A 40 -13.80 2.10 2.49
C ALA A 40 -12.43 1.61 1.98
N PHE A 41 -11.92 0.55 2.61
CA PHE A 41 -10.69 -0.09 2.19
C PHE A 41 -10.99 -1.22 1.21
N TYR A 42 -10.16 -1.35 0.19
CA TYR A 42 -10.15 -2.53 -0.66
C TYR A 42 -9.40 -3.62 0.09
N ILE A 43 -10.11 -4.66 0.50
CA ILE A 43 -9.56 -5.78 1.27
C ILE A 43 -9.59 -7.01 0.38
N ASP A 44 -8.46 -7.57 -0.01
CA ASP A 44 -8.45 -8.80 -0.79
C ASP A 44 -7.28 -9.71 -0.42
N THR A 45 -7.18 -10.83 -1.11
CA THR A 45 -6.08 -11.78 -1.01
C THR A 45 -5.24 -11.74 -2.27
N ALA A 46 -3.94 -11.95 -2.16
CA ALA A 46 -3.02 -12.10 -3.28
C ALA A 46 -2.04 -13.24 -3.03
N THR A 47 -1.46 -13.79 -4.08
CA THR A 47 -0.42 -14.83 -4.01
C THR A 47 0.98 -14.26 -3.75
N GLY A 48 1.11 -12.93 -3.71
CA GLY A 48 2.33 -12.19 -3.38
C GLY A 48 2.15 -10.70 -3.61
N LEU A 49 3.15 -9.89 -3.24
CA LEU A 49 3.11 -8.44 -3.39
C LEU A 49 3.00 -7.99 -4.85
N SER A 50 3.63 -8.71 -5.78
CA SER A 50 3.56 -8.38 -7.21
C SER A 50 2.13 -8.44 -7.78
N ASP A 51 1.27 -9.30 -7.24
CA ASP A 51 -0.12 -9.42 -7.70
C ASP A 51 -1.01 -8.30 -7.14
N ILE A 52 -0.66 -7.75 -5.99
CA ILE A 52 -1.30 -6.54 -5.45
C ILE A 52 -1.06 -5.38 -6.40
N GLU A 53 0.18 -5.18 -6.86
CA GLU A 53 0.52 -4.09 -7.78
C GLU A 53 -0.21 -4.24 -9.13
N LYS A 54 -0.30 -5.46 -9.67
CA LYS A 54 -1.12 -5.72 -10.87
C LYS A 54 -2.59 -5.34 -10.65
N THR A 55 -3.14 -5.69 -9.49
CA THR A 55 -4.54 -5.39 -9.14
C THR A 55 -4.76 -3.89 -9.00
N ARG A 56 -3.87 -3.21 -8.27
CA ARG A 56 -3.85 -1.74 -8.12
C ARG A 56 -3.79 -1.06 -9.48
N ARG A 57 -2.85 -1.44 -10.34
CA ARG A 57 -2.70 -0.88 -11.70
C ARG A 57 -3.98 -1.08 -12.51
N ARG A 58 -4.61 -2.25 -12.46
CA ARG A 58 -5.89 -2.50 -13.14
C ARG A 58 -6.98 -1.54 -12.68
N ILE A 59 -7.12 -1.32 -11.37
CA ILE A 59 -8.11 -0.40 -10.81
C ILE A 59 -7.85 1.04 -11.27
N ILE A 60 -6.58 1.47 -11.28
CA ILE A 60 -6.18 2.81 -11.74
C ILE A 60 -6.48 2.98 -13.24
N LEU A 61 -6.17 1.98 -14.08
CA LEU A 61 -6.47 2.02 -15.52
C LEU A 61 -7.98 2.08 -15.79
N GLN A 62 -8.79 1.36 -15.03
CA GLN A 62 -10.26 1.43 -15.14
C GLN A 62 -10.79 2.82 -14.78
N GLN A 63 -10.20 3.47 -13.77
CA GLN A 63 -10.51 4.86 -13.45
C GLN A 63 -10.13 5.80 -14.60
N GLN A 64 -8.94 5.64 -15.18
CA GLN A 64 -8.50 6.46 -16.32
C GLN A 64 -9.44 6.38 -17.53
N ALA A 65 -9.99 5.19 -17.79
CA ALA A 65 -10.95 5.00 -18.88
C ALA A 65 -12.29 5.71 -18.64
N THR A 66 -12.63 6.05 -17.39
CA THR A 66 -13.96 6.50 -16.99
C THR A 66 -13.98 7.91 -16.41
N LEU A 67 -12.86 8.39 -15.87
CA LEU A 67 -12.75 9.60 -15.09
C LEU A 67 -11.66 10.52 -15.66
N PRO A 68 -11.86 11.85 -15.60
CA PRO A 68 -10.79 12.79 -15.87
C PRO A 68 -9.69 12.65 -14.80
N GLU A 69 -8.44 12.89 -15.18
CA GLU A 69 -7.24 12.73 -14.34
C GLU A 69 -7.39 13.37 -12.95
N LYS A 70 -7.98 14.57 -12.89
CA LYS A 70 -8.24 15.33 -11.65
C LYS A 70 -9.19 14.65 -10.66
N ARG A 71 -9.91 13.59 -11.08
CA ARG A 71 -10.83 12.79 -10.26
C ARG A 71 -10.30 11.39 -9.97
N MET A 72 -9.11 11.05 -10.45
CA MET A 72 -8.49 9.76 -10.14
C MET A 72 -8.12 9.72 -8.66
N VAL A 73 -8.39 8.59 -8.01
CA VAL A 73 -8.02 8.36 -6.62
C VAL A 73 -6.82 7.41 -6.55
N PRO A 74 -5.71 7.80 -5.89
CA PRO A 74 -4.61 6.89 -5.63
C PRO A 74 -5.07 5.78 -4.68
N LEU A 75 -4.78 4.52 -4.99
CA LEU A 75 -4.84 3.45 -3.99
C LEU A 75 -3.43 3.20 -3.49
N LEU A 76 -3.21 3.20 -2.18
CA LEU A 76 -1.93 2.87 -1.56
C LEU A 76 -2.05 1.57 -0.75
N LEU A 77 -0.99 0.76 -0.71
CA LEU A 77 -0.95 -0.43 0.14
C LEU A 77 -0.63 -0.01 1.57
N VAL A 78 -1.62 -0.06 2.45
CA VAL A 78 -1.46 0.46 3.82
C VAL A 78 -1.24 -0.63 4.86
N TRP A 79 -1.61 -1.88 4.57
CA TRP A 79 -1.42 -3.03 5.44
C TRP A 79 -1.46 -4.34 4.67
N PHE A 80 -0.71 -5.33 5.13
CA PHE A 80 -0.83 -6.72 4.69
C PHE A 80 -0.45 -7.70 5.81
N GLU A 81 -0.89 -8.94 5.68
CA GLU A 81 -0.59 -10.06 6.59
C GLU A 81 -0.26 -11.30 5.76
N PRO A 82 0.97 -11.86 5.88
CA PRO A 82 1.29 -13.13 5.25
C PRO A 82 0.53 -14.26 5.91
N CYS A 83 0.03 -15.17 5.08
CA CYS A 83 -0.80 -16.30 5.47
C CYS A 83 -0.13 -17.59 4.98
N SER A 84 -0.17 -18.63 5.82
CA SER A 84 0.39 -19.94 5.50
C SER A 84 -0.31 -20.62 4.32
N ASP A 85 -1.60 -20.37 4.13
CA ASP A 85 -2.42 -21.02 3.11
C ASP A 85 -3.52 -20.06 2.56
N PRO A 86 -4.01 -20.30 1.33
CA PRO A 86 -5.00 -19.45 0.69
C PRO A 86 -6.38 -19.47 1.38
N ALA A 87 -6.75 -20.57 2.07
CA ALA A 87 -8.04 -20.67 2.74
C ALA A 87 -8.06 -19.77 3.98
N PHE A 88 -6.97 -19.74 4.75
CA PHE A 88 -6.77 -18.82 5.86
C PHE A 88 -6.80 -17.36 5.37
N ALA A 89 -6.08 -17.05 4.29
CA ALA A 89 -6.11 -15.71 3.70
C ALA A 89 -7.54 -15.28 3.33
N SER A 90 -8.31 -16.17 2.69
CA SER A 90 -9.69 -15.89 2.31
C SER A 90 -10.60 -15.69 3.53
N ALA A 91 -10.46 -16.53 4.57
CA ALA A 91 -11.23 -16.41 5.81
C ALA A 91 -10.92 -15.10 6.54
N ARG A 92 -9.64 -14.73 6.61
CA ARG A 92 -9.15 -13.50 7.22
C ARG A 92 -9.63 -12.27 6.45
N ALA A 93 -9.56 -12.27 5.12
CA ALA A 93 -10.12 -11.20 4.30
C ALA A 93 -11.64 -11.05 4.51
N LYS A 94 -12.40 -12.15 4.57
CA LYS A 94 -13.84 -12.14 4.87
C LYS A 94 -14.13 -11.58 6.26
N GLN A 95 -13.31 -11.93 7.26
CA GLN A 95 -13.43 -11.39 8.62
C GLN A 95 -13.20 -9.87 8.62
N LEU A 96 -12.12 -9.39 7.99
CA LEU A 96 -11.78 -7.98 7.91
C LEU A 96 -12.85 -7.16 7.18
N ARG A 97 -13.42 -7.68 6.08
CA ARG A 97 -14.52 -7.04 5.35
C ARG A 97 -15.78 -6.85 6.20
N ARG A 98 -15.98 -7.67 7.24
CA ARG A 98 -17.12 -7.56 8.18
C ARG A 98 -16.86 -6.61 9.34
N TRP A 99 -15.61 -6.19 9.56
CA TRP A 99 -15.29 -5.30 10.67
C TRP A 99 -15.89 -3.90 10.47
N PRO A 100 -16.28 -3.22 11.55
CA PRO A 100 -16.51 -1.79 11.53
C PRO A 100 -15.28 -1.07 10.99
N HIS A 101 -15.48 -0.05 10.18
CA HIS A 101 -14.39 0.72 9.57
C HIS A 101 -13.40 1.28 10.60
N ALA A 102 -13.88 1.70 11.78
CA ALA A 102 -13.03 2.15 12.88
C ALA A 102 -12.02 1.09 13.35
N TRP A 103 -12.37 -0.20 13.30
CA TRP A 103 -11.46 -1.29 13.68
C TRP A 103 -10.43 -1.57 12.59
N GLN A 104 -10.83 -1.50 11.32
CA GLN A 104 -9.90 -1.59 10.20
C GLN A 104 -8.87 -0.44 10.26
N ARG A 105 -9.33 0.79 10.54
CA ARG A 105 -8.43 1.94 10.73
C ARG A 105 -7.46 1.74 11.87
N ARG A 106 -7.93 1.23 13.01
CA ARG A 106 -7.08 0.94 14.17
C ARG A 106 -6.04 -0.13 13.85
N LEU A 107 -6.42 -1.16 13.11
CA LEU A 107 -5.50 -2.21 12.64
C LEU A 107 -4.36 -1.59 11.83
N VAL A 108 -4.69 -0.76 10.84
CA VAL A 108 -3.69 -0.06 10.03
C VAL A 108 -2.83 0.86 10.90
N ALA A 109 -3.44 1.75 11.69
CA ALA A 109 -2.71 2.73 12.49
C ALA A 109 -1.79 2.13 13.56
N THR A 110 -2.04 0.88 13.98
CA THR A 110 -1.17 0.18 14.94
C THR A 110 0.17 -0.21 14.31
N LEU A 111 0.18 -0.57 13.03
CA LEU A 111 1.38 -1.06 12.32
C LEU A 111 1.97 -0.03 11.36
N ASN A 112 1.13 0.83 10.81
CA ASN A 112 1.46 1.87 9.86
C ASN A 112 0.79 3.19 10.31
N PRO A 113 1.28 3.81 11.41
CA PRO A 113 0.72 5.04 11.95
C PRO A 113 0.85 6.23 10.99
N ALA A 114 1.84 6.19 10.10
CA ALA A 114 2.07 7.22 9.09
C ALA A 114 1.23 7.01 7.80
N TRP A 115 0.47 5.91 7.70
CA TRP A 115 -0.37 5.58 6.55
C TRP A 115 0.37 5.63 5.20
N VAL A 116 1.64 5.24 5.21
CA VAL A 116 2.52 5.23 4.03
C VAL A 116 2.20 4.06 3.10
N ASP A 117 2.55 4.21 1.83
CA ASP A 117 2.50 3.11 0.85
C ASP A 117 3.62 2.09 1.14
N LEU A 118 3.24 0.93 1.66
CA LEU A 118 4.14 -0.17 1.99
C LEU A 118 4.79 -0.76 0.74
N ASN A 119 4.17 -0.64 -0.44
CA ASN A 119 4.81 -1.10 -1.68
C ASN A 119 6.00 -0.19 -2.06
N ALA A 120 5.83 1.12 -1.93
CA ALA A 120 6.91 2.09 -2.15
C ALA A 120 8.04 1.90 -1.12
N TYR A 121 7.68 1.60 0.13
CA TYR A 121 8.66 1.26 1.18
C TYR A 121 9.46 -0.01 0.84
N ALA A 122 8.78 -1.08 0.41
CA ALA A 122 9.42 -2.35 0.05
C ALA A 122 10.42 -2.23 -1.11
N LEU A 123 10.15 -1.34 -2.07
CA LEU A 123 11.03 -1.08 -3.21
C LEU A 123 12.21 -0.16 -2.88
N GLY A 124 12.31 0.33 -1.64
CA GLY A 124 13.41 1.18 -1.19
C GLY A 124 13.42 2.56 -1.86
N PHE A 125 12.24 3.12 -2.18
CA PHE A 125 12.16 4.43 -2.83
C PHE A 125 12.93 5.50 -2.02
N PRO A 126 13.95 6.17 -2.60
CA PRO A 126 14.82 7.11 -1.90
C PRO A 126 14.18 8.50 -1.81
N GLY A 127 12.96 8.61 -1.29
CA GLY A 127 12.20 9.86 -1.25
C GLY A 127 11.05 9.87 -0.24
N VAL A 128 10.21 10.91 -0.31
CA VAL A 128 8.99 11.00 0.50
C VAL A 128 8.02 9.91 0.06
N LEU A 129 7.70 8.99 0.97
CA LEU A 129 6.75 7.92 0.69
C LEU A 129 5.34 8.48 0.54
N PRO A 130 4.56 8.05 -0.48
CA PRO A 130 3.15 8.43 -0.60
C PRO A 130 2.38 8.06 0.67
N GLN A 131 1.46 8.93 1.10
CA GLN A 131 0.66 8.73 2.32
C GLN A 131 -0.84 8.91 2.06
N VAL A 132 -1.63 8.08 2.74
CA VAL A 132 -3.09 8.20 2.73
C VAL A 132 -3.52 9.29 3.72
N GLY A 133 -4.09 10.37 3.19
CA GLY A 133 -4.67 11.46 3.98
C GLY A 133 -6.08 11.14 4.53
N GLU A 134 -6.60 12.03 5.36
CA GLU A 134 -7.88 11.80 6.05
C GLU A 134 -9.11 11.75 5.13
N ARG A 135 -9.11 12.54 4.05
CA ARG A 135 -10.25 12.66 3.11
C ARG A 135 -9.86 12.38 1.66
N HIS A 136 -8.57 12.43 1.32
CA HIS A 136 -8.00 12.08 0.01
C HIS A 136 -6.54 11.63 0.22
N ALA A 137 -6.06 10.66 -0.55
CA ALA A 137 -4.64 10.33 -0.63
C ALA A 137 -3.94 11.54 -1.27
N VAL A 138 -2.93 12.05 -0.58
CA VAL A 138 -2.15 13.17 -1.07
C VAL A 138 -1.06 12.56 -1.94
N CYS A 139 -1.31 12.43 -3.24
CA CYS A 139 -0.23 12.21 -4.20
C CYS A 139 0.47 13.57 -4.37
N GLY A 140 1.34 13.91 -3.41
CA GLY A 140 2.23 15.06 -3.53
C GLY A 140 3.31 14.72 -4.54
N ASP A 141 3.20 15.31 -5.73
CA ASP A 141 4.24 15.43 -6.75
C ASP A 141 4.99 14.13 -7.11
N LEU A 142 4.34 13.30 -7.95
CA LEU A 142 5.08 12.61 -9.00
C LEU A 142 5.27 13.55 -10.20
N ARG A 143 5.72 14.78 -9.93
CA ARG A 143 6.39 15.58 -10.94
C ARG A 143 7.76 14.94 -11.10
N ILE A 144 7.93 14.14 -12.15
CA ILE A 144 9.24 14.10 -12.77
C ILE A 144 9.49 15.54 -13.20
N SER A 145 10.41 16.22 -12.53
CA SER A 145 10.96 17.47 -12.99
C SER A 145 11.70 17.19 -14.31
N GLU A 146 10.96 17.19 -15.42
CA GLU A 146 11.54 17.45 -16.73
C GLU A 146 11.64 18.97 -16.88
N ASP A 147 12.61 19.56 -16.18
CA ASP A 147 13.08 20.91 -16.45
C ASP A 147 14.55 20.98 -16.02
N GLU A 148 15.43 20.43 -16.86
CA GLU A 148 16.82 20.89 -16.99
C GLU A 148 17.42 20.35 -18.31
N GLN A 149 17.04 20.93 -19.45
CA GLN A 149 17.92 21.35 -20.55
C GLN A 149 17.18 22.49 -21.26
N GLY A 150 17.48 23.77 -21.02
CA GLY A 150 18.80 24.35 -21.22
C GLY A 150 18.88 24.87 -22.65
N THR A 151 18.63 26.18 -22.76
CA THR A 151 18.69 27.11 -23.89
C THR A 151 19.55 26.72 -25.10
#